data_AF-A0A439PD62-F1
#
_entry.id   AF-A0A439PD62-F1
#
_cell.length_a   1.000
_cell.length_b   1.000
_cell.length_c   1.000
_cell.angle_alpha   90.00
_cell.angle_beta   90.00
_cell.angle_gamma   90.00
#
_symmetry.space_group_name_H-M   'P 1'
#
loop_
_entity.id
_entity.type
_entity.pdbx_description
1 polymer ?
#
loop_
_entity_poly.entity_id
_entity_poly.type
_entity_poly.pdbx_seq_one_letter_code
_entity_poly.pdbx_strand_id
1 'polypeptide(L)' 'MVLADEIELVKGHVRMGEQHLLRQHELIAQLERDNLPTRPAIDFLHQLEDMQALHRLHLSRLLRKAVDSNPSFTMSGHPD' A
#
# COMPACT_ATOMS: atom_id res chain seq x y z
N MET A 1 11.32 -13.43 11.31
CA MET A 1 10.23 -12.57 11.82
C MET A 1 8.96 -13.40 11.85
N VAL A 2 8.06 -13.21 12.82
CA VAL A 2 6.77 -13.90 12.83
C VAL A 2 5.87 -13.25 11.76
N LEU A 3 5.03 -14.03 11.08
CA LEU A 3 4.17 -13.55 9.98
C LEU A 3 3.31 -12.34 10.39
N ALA A 4 2.84 -12.32 11.64
CA ALA A 4 2.08 -11.19 12.20
C ALA A 4 2.91 -9.89 12.23
N ASP A 5 4.17 -9.97 12.65
CA ASP A 5 5.08 -8.81 12.70
C ASP A 5 5.35 -8.26 11.29
N GLU A 6 5.50 -9.17 10.31
CA GLU A 6 5.71 -8.81 8.90
C GLU A 6 4.49 -8.08 8.31
N ILE A 7 3.29 -8.56 8.63
CA ILE A 7 2.04 -7.91 8.22
C ILE A 7 1.94 -6.50 8.82
N GLU A 8 2.22 -6.33 10.11
CA GLU A 8 2.14 -5.01 10.76
C GLU A 8 3.18 -4.03 10.21
N LEU A 9 4.41 -4.49 9.95
CA LEU A 9 5.44 -3.68 9.32
C LEU A 9 4.99 -3.21 7.93
N VAL A 10 4.51 -4.12 7.09
CA VAL A 10 4.09 -3.79 5.72
C VAL A 10 2.83 -2.89 5.72
N LYS A 11 1.89 -3.09 6.64
CA LYS A 11 0.76 -2.15 6.85
C LYS A 11 1.26 -0.73 7.16
N GLY A 12 2.30 -0.62 8.00
CA GLY A 12 2.95 0.65 8.30
C GLY A 12 3.51 1.32 7.05
N HIS A 13 4.23 0.57 6.21
CA HIS A 13 4.78 1.08 4.94
C HIS A 13 3.69 1.49 3.94
N VAL A 14 2.63 0.69 3.79
CA VAL A 14 1.51 1.04 2.92
C VAL A 14 0.88 2.36 3.36
N ARG A 15 0.58 2.52 4.65
CA ARG A 15 -0.02 3.76 5.19
C ARG A 15 0.88 4.97 5.00
N MET A 16 2.19 4.82 5.28
CA MET A 16 3.16 5.89 5.10
C MET A 16 3.28 6.30 3.63
N GLY A 17 3.32 5.33 2.71
CA GLY A 17 3.36 5.57 1.28
C GLY A 17 2.11 6.31 0.78
N GLU A 18 0.92 5.95 1.26
CA GLU A 18 -0.33 6.64 0.92
C GLU A 18 -0.33 8.10 1.35
N GLN A 19 0.14 8.39 2.57
CA GLN A 19 0.28 9.76 3.06
C GLN A 19 1.31 10.55 2.23
N HIS A 20 2.40 9.90 1.83
CA HIS A 20 3.43 10.53 1.02
C HIS A 20 2.91 10.87 -0.38
N LEU A 21 2.24 9.93 -1.06
CA LEU A 21 1.65 10.16 -2.38
C LEU A 21 0.64 11.30 -2.36
N LEU A 22 -0.25 11.35 -1.36
CA LEU A 22 -1.20 12.44 -1.20
C LEU A 22 -0.50 13.80 -1.10
N ARG A 23 0.55 13.90 -0.26
CA ARG A 23 1.37 15.10 -0.16
C ARG A 23 2.05 15.45 -1.50
N GLN A 24 2.57 14.46 -2.23
CA GLN A 24 3.22 14.72 -3.52
C GLN A 24 2.24 15.28 -4.57
N HIS A 25 1.01 14.76 -4.63
CA HIS A 25 -0.04 15.34 -5.46
C HIS A 25 -0.35 16.79 -5.07
N GLU A 26 -0.47 17.08 -3.78
CA GLU A 26 -0.72 18.44 -3.28
C GLU A 26 0.39 19.41 -3.66
N LEU A 27 1.66 18.97 -3.53
CA LEU A 27 2.83 19.76 -3.91
C LEU A 27 2.88 20.03 -5.42
N ILE A 28 2.62 19.02 -6.25
CA ILE A 28 2.56 19.18 -7.71
C ILE A 28 1.44 20.16 -8.08
N ALA A 29 0.25 20.02 -7.50
CA ALA A 29 -0.85 20.95 -7.75
C ALA A 29 -0.51 22.38 -7.31
N GLN A 30 0.29 22.57 -6.26
CA GLN A 30 0.78 23.89 -5.86
C GLN A 30 1.78 24.46 -6.89
N LEU A 31 2.73 23.66 -7.36
CA LEU A 31 3.67 24.08 -8.40
C LEU A 31 2.93 24.48 -9.69
N GLU A 32 1.88 23.77 -10.07
CA GLU A 32 1.04 24.13 -11.22
C GLU A 32 0.35 25.48 -11.03
N ARG A 33 -0.23 25.74 -9.85
CA ARG A 33 -0.83 27.05 -9.52
C ARG A 33 0.17 28.19 -9.59
N ASP A 34 1.42 27.92 -9.21
CA ASP A 34 2.51 28.90 -9.21
C ASP A 34 3.17 29.07 -10.59
N ASN A 35 2.66 28.39 -11.64
CA ASN A 35 3.25 28.33 -12.99
C ASN A 35 4.70 27.83 -13.01
N LEU A 36 5.04 26.93 -12.08
CA LEU A 36 6.36 26.31 -12.00
C LEU A 36 6.40 24.98 -12.78
N PRO A 37 7.57 24.56 -13.29
CA PRO A 37 7.69 23.30 -14.02
C PRO A 37 7.38 22.09 -13.15
N THR A 38 6.43 21.25 -13.57
CA THR A 38 5.99 20.06 -12.81
C THR A 38 6.37 18.73 -13.45
N ARG A 39 6.76 18.73 -14.73
CA ARG A 39 6.99 17.50 -15.50
C ARG A 39 7.95 16.51 -14.80
N PRO A 40 9.13 16.91 -14.29
CA PRO A 40 10.01 15.98 -13.59
C PRO A 40 9.40 15.43 -12.29
N ALA A 41 8.60 16.24 -11.59
CA ALA A 41 7.94 15.82 -10.36
C ALA A 41 6.81 14.81 -10.63
N ILE A 42 6.07 14.99 -11.72
CA ILE A 42 5.04 14.04 -12.18
C ILE A 42 5.69 12.72 -12.60
N ASP A 43 6.77 12.78 -13.40
CA ASP A 43 7.49 11.57 -13.83
C ASP A 43 8.02 10.77 -12.63
N PHE A 44 8.51 11.46 -11.59
CA PHE A 44 8.94 10.82 -10.36
C PHE A 44 7.77 10.30 -9.53
N LEU A 45 6.65 11.03 -9.45
CA LEU A 45 5.47 10.59 -8.72
C LEU A 45 4.93 9.27 -9.27
N HIS A 46 4.88 9.08 -10.59
CA HIS A 46 4.46 7.81 -11.19
C HIS A 46 5.33 6.62 -10.70
N GLN A 47 6.65 6.82 -10.54
CA GLN A 47 7.53 5.77 -10.01
C GLN A 47 7.21 5.43 -8.55
N LEU A 48 6.84 6.43 -7.74
CA LEU A 48 6.43 6.23 -6.36
C LEU A 48 5.07 5.50 -6.29
N GLU A 49 4.15 5.81 -7.18
CA GLU A 49 2.85 5.14 -7.29
C GLU A 49 3.01 3.67 -7.68
N ASP A 50 3.87 3.38 -8.66
CA ASP A 50 4.22 2.01 -9.06
C ASP A 50 4.83 1.23 -7.88
N MET A 51 5.77 1.83 -7.15
CA MET A 51 6.34 1.23 -5.95
C MET A 51 5.29 0.97 -4.87
N GLN A 52 4.37 1.91 -4.68
CA GLN A 52 3.29 1.76 -3.70
C GLN A 52 2.33 0.62 -4.08
N ALA A 53 2.05 0.42 -5.36
CA ALA A 53 1.27 -0.71 -5.83
C ALA A 53 1.94 -2.05 -5.46
N LEU A 54 3.28 -2.14 -5.55
CA LEU A 54 4.03 -3.32 -5.12
C LEU A 54 3.91 -3.57 -3.61
N HIS A 55 3.95 -2.52 -2.78
CA HIS A 55 3.74 -2.66 -1.33
C HIS A 55 2.34 -3.18 -1.00
N ARG A 56 1.30 -2.66 -1.66
CA ARG A 56 -0.09 -3.14 -1.48
C ARG A 56 -0.24 -4.59 -1.90
N LEU A 57 0.36 -4.97 -3.03
CA LEU A 57 0.37 -6.35 -3.51
C LEU A 57 1.08 -7.29 -2.53
N HIS A 58 2.21 -6.86 -1.97
CA HIS A 58 2.93 -7.62 -0.96
C HIS A 58 2.08 -7.83 0.30
N LEU A 59 1.43 -6.76 0.80
CA LEU A 59 0.52 -6.86 1.94
C LEU A 59 -0.61 -7.87 1.69
N SER A 60 -1.25 -7.80 0.51
CA SER A 60 -2.31 -8.73 0.12
C SER A 60 -1.84 -10.19 0.17
N ARG A 61 -0.63 -10.48 -0.31
CA ARG A 61 -0.04 -11.84 -0.25
C ARG A 61 0.19 -12.31 1.18
N LEU A 62 0.70 -11.44 2.06
CA LEU A 62 0.93 -11.79 3.47
C LEU A 62 -0.38 -12.05 4.21
N LEU A 63 -1.41 -11.23 3.97
CA LEU A 63 -2.73 -11.42 4.54
C LEU A 63 -3.35 -12.75 4.09
N ARG A 64 -3.24 -13.10 2.80
CA ARG A 64 -3.69 -14.39 2.28
C ARG A 64 -2.97 -15.56 2.97
N LYS A 65 -1.65 -15.47 3.09
CA LYS A 65 -0.84 -16.48 3.79
C LYS A 65 -1.28 -16.67 5.25
N ALA A 66 -1.65 -15.59 5.95
CA ALA A 66 -2.13 -15.68 7.33
C ALA A 66 -3.48 -16.39 7.45
N VAL A 67 -4.40 -16.16 6.51
CA VAL A 67 -5.67 -16.89 6.42
C VAL A 67 -5.43 -18.38 6.16
N ASP A 68 -4.60 -18.69 5.15
CA ASP A 68 -4.29 -20.06 4.76
C ASP A 68 -3.59 -20.84 5.89
N SER A 69 -2.82 -20.15 6.73
CA SER A 69 -2.09 -20.74 7.87
C SER A 69 -2.95 -20.91 9.13
N ASN A 70 -4.18 -20.41 9.15
CA ASN A 70 -5.10 -20.52 10.28
C ASN A 70 -6.49 -21.02 9.83
N PRO A 71 -6.64 -22.34 9.53
CA PRO A 71 -7.82 -22.89 8.86
C PRO A 71 -9.09 -22.94 9.72
N SER A 72 -9.04 -22.56 11.00
CA SER A 72 -10.18 -22.63 11.93
C SER A 72 -11.35 -21.67 11.63
N PHE A 73 -11.30 -20.88 10.55
CA PHE A 73 -12.40 -20.00 10.13
C PHE A 73 -13.22 -20.55 8.94
N THR A 74 -12.87 -21.71 8.39
CA THR A 74 -13.64 -22.34 7.31
C THR A 74 -14.29 -23.63 7.82
N MET A 75 -15.63 -23.66 7.80
CA MET A 75 -16.52 -24.80 8.09
C MET A 75 -16.95 -25.00 9.55
N SER A 76 -17.78 -24.09 10.06
CA SER A 76 -18.89 -24.45 10.96
C SER A 76 -20.21 -24.06 10.28
N GLY A 77 -20.56 -24.80 9.23
CA GLY A 77 -21.80 -24.64 8.48
C GLY A 77 -22.32 -26.01 8.07
N HIS A 78 -23.18 -26.58 8.93
CA HIS A 78 -24.02 -27.77 8.77
C HIS A 78 -23.36 -29.15 8.91
N PRO A 79 -23.96 -30.02 9.74
CA PRO A 79 -24.91 -31.00 9.18
C PRO A 79 -26.23 -31.18 9.96
N ASP A 80 -27.22 -31.64 9.18
CA ASP A 80 -28.55 -32.23 9.44
C ASP A 80 -29.65 -31.44 10.20
#